data_AF-A0A482D475-F1
#
_entry.id   AF-A0A482D475-F1
#
_cell.length_a   1.000
_cell.length_b   1.000
_cell.length_c   1.000
_cell.angle_alpha   90.00
_cell.angle_beta   90.00
_cell.angle_gamma   90.00
#
_symmetry.space_group_name_H-M   'P 1'
#
loop_
_entity.id
_entity.type
_entity.pdbx_description
1 polymer ?
#
loop_
_entity_poly.entity_id
_entity_poly.type
_entity_poly.pdbx_seq_one_letter_code
_entity_poly.pdbx_strand_id
1 'polypeptide(L)'
;MIEQVINKLKEKGIVVKQIAPAGTSRICSKCNTENFIFTFDYRKRNNFLRFKCINEKCNYYEGADYNAAKNIANPKIEEIAKNLNIRYSKKYGK
;
A
#
# COMPACT_ATOMS: atom_id res chain seq x y z
N MET A 1 -3.93 -10.75 16.56
CA MET A 1 -2.79 -10.97 15.63
C MET A 1 -1.72 -9.87 15.78
N ILE A 2 -2.03 -8.59 15.57
CA ILE A 2 -1.05 -7.49 15.69
C ILE A 2 -0.49 -7.34 17.12
N GLU A 3 -1.34 -7.45 18.14
CA GLU A 3 -0.95 -7.25 19.54
C GLU A 3 0.12 -8.25 20.02
N GLN A 4 -0.04 -9.54 19.68
CA GLN A 4 0.96 -10.57 20.00
C GLN A 4 2.32 -10.29 19.35
N VAL A 5 2.33 -9.77 18.12
CA VAL A 5 3.56 -9.39 17.41
C VAL A 5 4.21 -8.19 18.08
N ILE A 6 3.44 -7.16 18.43
CA ILE A 6 3.94 -5.98 19.14
C ILE A 6 4.58 -6.37 20.47
N ASN A 7 3.93 -7.24 21.26
CA ASN A 7 4.44 -7.65 22.57
C ASN A 7 5.79 -8.39 22.44
N LYS A 8 5.89 -9.36 21.52
CA LYS A 8 7.15 -10.07 21.25
C LYS A 8 8.28 -9.17 20.73
N LEU A 9 7.95 -8.12 19.97
CA LEU A 9 8.92 -7.15 19.48
C LEU A 9 9.39 -6.21 20.59
N LYS A 10 8.49 -5.77 21.48
CA LYS A 10 8.83 -4.98 22.66
C LYS A 10 9.81 -5.69 23.58
N GLU A 11 9.64 -7.00 23.81
CA GLU A 11 10.58 -7.83 24.59
C GLU A 11 12.02 -7.79 24.03
N LYS A 12 12.16 -7.56 22.72
CA LYS A 12 13.45 -7.46 22.02
C LYS A 12 13.94 -6.02 21.85
N GLY A 13 13.28 -5.04 22.48
CA GLY A 13 13.60 -3.62 22.33
C GLY A 13 13.26 -3.03 20.95
N ILE A 14 12.44 -3.70 20.14
CA ILE A 14 12.05 -3.24 18.80
C ILE A 14 10.81 -2.36 18.90
N VAL A 15 10.91 -1.13 18.38
CA VAL A 15 9.80 -0.17 18.31
C VAL A 15 8.95 -0.45 17.08
N VAL A 16 7.63 -0.58 17.29
CA VAL A 16 6.66 -0.74 16.19
C VAL A 16 5.95 0.59 15.94
N LYS A 17 6.05 1.10 14.71
CA LYS A 17 5.28 2.24 14.24
C LYS A 17 4.14 1.77 13.35
N GLN A 18 2.92 2.15 13.69
CA GLN A 18 1.77 2.00 12.80
C GLN A 18 1.70 3.23 11.88
N ILE A 19 1.36 3.01 10.62
CA ILE A 19 1.10 4.08 9.64
C ILE A 19 -0.34 3.96 9.14
N ALA A 20 -0.91 5.02 8.58
CA ALA A 20 -2.22 4.97 7.94
C ALA A 20 -2.04 4.70 6.43
N PRO A 21 -2.13 3.44 5.95
CA PRO A 21 -1.60 3.07 4.63
C PRO A 21 -2.65 3.27 3.53
N ALA A 22 -3.38 4.38 3.54
CA ALA A 22 -4.49 4.62 2.62
C ALA A 22 -4.01 4.60 1.16
N GLY A 23 -4.55 3.66 0.38
CA GLY A 23 -4.24 3.53 -1.05
C GLY A 23 -2.81 3.10 -1.38
N THR A 24 -2.01 2.67 -0.40
CA THR A 24 -0.62 2.19 -0.62
C THR A 24 -0.52 1.03 -1.60
N SER A 25 -1.56 0.20 -1.73
CA SER A 25 -1.58 -0.90 -2.72
C SER A 25 -1.77 -0.43 -4.16
N ARG A 26 -2.16 0.84 -4.39
CA ARG A 26 -2.29 1.47 -5.71
C ARG A 26 -1.03 2.19 -6.16
N ILE A 27 -0.14 2.52 -5.23
CA ILE A 27 1.09 3.25 -5.53
C ILE A 27 2.16 2.25 -5.98
N CYS A 28 2.88 2.53 -7.05
CA CYS A 28 4.04 1.74 -7.45
C CYS A 28 5.20 1.98 -6.47
N SER A 29 5.67 0.93 -5.79
CA SER A 29 6.76 1.06 -4.82
C SER A 29 8.14 1.36 -5.43
N LYS A 30 8.25 1.40 -6.76
CA LYS A 30 9.49 1.69 -7.49
C LYS A 30 9.56 3.13 -8.00
N CYS A 31 8.44 3.71 -8.45
CA CYS A 31 8.42 5.03 -9.07
C CYS A 31 7.30 5.96 -8.57
N ASN A 32 6.55 5.55 -7.55
CA ASN A 32 5.46 6.31 -6.93
C ASN A 32 4.27 6.64 -7.84
N THR A 33 4.24 6.13 -9.08
CA THR A 33 3.08 6.28 -9.96
C THR A 33 1.88 5.53 -9.39
N GLU A 34 0.73 6.20 -9.30
CA GLU A 34 -0.53 5.57 -8.90
C GLU A 34 -1.14 4.79 -10.06
N ASN A 35 -1.51 3.54 -9.82
CA ASN A 35 -2.45 2.80 -10.65
C ASN A 35 -3.87 2.97 -10.09
N PHE A 36 -4.59 3.97 -10.60
CA PHE A 36 -5.94 4.35 -10.12
C PHE A 36 -7.00 3.25 -10.35
N ILE A 37 -6.79 2.35 -11.32
CA ILE A 37 -7.69 1.23 -11.61
C ILE A 37 -7.54 0.12 -10.57
N PHE A 38 -6.37 0.01 -9.92
CA PHE A 38 -6.00 -1.07 -9.00
C PHE A 38 -6.67 -0.98 -7.61
N THR A 39 -7.98 -0.72 -7.60
CA THR A 39 -8.81 -0.64 -6.39
C THR A 39 -9.05 -2.03 -5.79
N PHE A 40 -9.54 -2.09 -4.54
CA PHE A 40 -9.91 -3.35 -3.91
C PHE A 40 -10.98 -4.11 -4.72
N ASP A 41 -12.02 -3.43 -5.21
CA ASP A 41 -13.09 -4.05 -6.00
C ASP A 41 -12.59 -4.56 -7.35
N TYR A 42 -11.63 -3.87 -7.96
CA TYR A 42 -10.96 -4.37 -9.17
C TYR A 42 -10.16 -5.64 -8.86
N ARG A 43 -9.32 -5.63 -7.82
CA ARG A 43 -8.56 -6.81 -7.39
C ARG A 43 -9.49 -8.00 -7.10
N LYS A 44 -10.56 -7.76 -6.34
CA LYS A 44 -11.53 -8.80 -5.96
C LYS A 44 -12.21 -9.42 -7.19
N ARG A 45 -12.66 -8.61 -8.15
CA ARG A 45 -13.27 -9.11 -9.41
C ARG A 45 -12.30 -9.87 -10.31
N ASN A 46 -10.99 -9.68 -10.12
CA ASN A 46 -9.94 -10.28 -10.91
C ASN A 46 -9.06 -11.24 -10.08
N ASN A 47 -9.67 -11.94 -9.11
CA ASN A 47 -9.03 -12.97 -8.30
C ASN A 47 -7.68 -12.53 -7.65
N PHE A 48 -7.64 -11.32 -7.11
CA PHE A 48 -6.48 -10.73 -6.43
C PHE A 48 -5.18 -10.76 -7.25
N LEU A 49 -5.28 -10.34 -8.52
CA LEU A 49 -4.12 -10.24 -9.43
C LEU A 49 -2.91 -9.47 -8.84
N ARG A 50 -1.74 -9.72 -9.47
CA ARG A 50 -0.48 -8.99 -9.22
C ARG A 50 -0.61 -7.49 -9.56
N PHE A 51 0.18 -6.65 -8.88
CA PHE A 51 0.28 -5.22 -9.17
C PHE A 51 1.12 -5.00 -10.45
N LYS A 52 0.63 -4.16 -11.36
CA LYS A 52 1.35 -3.68 -12.54
C LYS A 52 1.39 -2.16 -12.52
N CYS A 53 2.58 -1.57 -12.64
CA CYS A 53 2.73 -0.13 -12.78
C CYS A 53 2.24 0.32 -14.16
N ILE A 54 1.51 1.44 -14.21
CA ILE A 54 1.02 2.04 -15.46
C ILE A 54 2.08 2.90 -16.17
N ASN A 55 3.16 3.26 -15.48
CA ASN A 55 4.29 3.95 -16.09
C ASN A 55 5.15 2.93 -16.86
N GLU A 56 5.07 2.96 -18.19
CA GLU A 56 5.78 2.03 -19.08
C GLU A 56 7.30 2.06 -18.88
N LYS A 57 7.88 3.22 -18.55
CA LYS A 57 9.33 3.35 -18.26
C LYS A 57 9.75 2.63 -16.97
N CYS A 58 8.81 2.39 -16.05
CA CYS A 58 9.10 1.73 -14.78
C CYS A 58 9.13 0.20 -14.92
N ASN A 59 8.22 -0.34 -15.75
CA ASN A 59 8.01 -1.76 -16.00
C ASN A 59 7.95 -2.63 -14.74
N TYR A 60 7.37 -2.11 -13.65
CA TYR A 60 7.28 -2.82 -12.38
C TYR A 60 6.05 -3.73 -12.33
N TYR A 61 6.26 -5.02 -12.02
CA TYR A 61 5.21 -6.03 -11.95
C TYR A 61 5.48 -7.03 -10.81
N GLU A 62 4.71 -6.95 -9.73
CA GLU A 62 4.97 -7.73 -8.52
C GLU A 62 3.70 -8.19 -7.79
N GLY A 63 3.86 -9.09 -6.80
CA GLY A 63 2.79 -9.42 -5.87
C GLY A 63 2.19 -8.16 -5.23
N ALA A 64 0.85 -8.06 -5.21
CA ALA A 64 0.16 -6.84 -4.74
C ALA A 64 0.50 -6.50 -3.28
N ASP A 65 0.59 -7.51 -2.41
CA ASP A 65 0.91 -7.32 -1.00
C ASP A 65 2.41 -7.06 -0.80
N TYR A 66 3.27 -7.57 -1.68
CA TYR A 66 4.71 -7.24 -1.68
C TYR A 66 4.95 -5.78 -2.08
N ASN A 67 4.24 -5.27 -3.11
CA ASN A 67 4.22 -3.85 -3.45
C ASN A 67 3.73 -3.01 -2.27
N ALA A 68 2.63 -3.40 -1.63
CA ALA A 68 2.09 -2.71 -0.47
C ALA A 68 3.07 -2.70 0.72
N ALA A 69 3.74 -3.82 1.00
CA ALA A 69 4.74 -3.91 2.06
C ALA A 69 5.93 -2.97 1.83
N LYS A 70 6.42 -2.88 0.58
CA LYS A 70 7.47 -1.90 0.21
C LYS A 70 7.02 -0.46 0.40
N ASN A 71 5.76 -0.16 0.07
CA ASN A 71 5.19 1.16 0.31
C ASN A 71 5.07 1.46 1.81
N ILE A 72 4.64 0.49 2.63
CA ILE A 72 4.58 0.64 4.09
C ILE A 72 5.97 0.89 4.69
N ALA A 73 7.00 0.25 4.13
CA ALA A 73 8.38 0.45 4.55
C ALA A 73 8.97 1.81 4.13
N ASN A 74 8.34 2.54 3.19
CA ASN A 74 8.82 3.83 2.72
C ASN A 74 8.42 4.95 3.68
N PRO A 75 9.37 5.65 4.34
CA PRO A 75 9.07 6.71 5.31
C PRO A 75 8.29 7.90 4.73
N LYS A 76 8.34 8.09 3.40
CA LYS A 76 7.67 9.20 2.69
C LYS A 76 6.31 8.81 2.13
N ILE A 77 5.83 7.59 2.39
CA ILE A 77 4.61 7.09 1.73
C ILE A 77 3.36 7.92 2.04
N GLU A 78 3.24 8.43 3.26
CA GLU A 78 2.11 9.27 3.67
C GLU A 78 2.13 10.63 2.93
N GLU A 79 3.32 11.19 2.71
CA GLU A 79 3.51 12.41 1.91
C GLU A 79 3.20 12.15 0.42
N ILE A 80 3.71 11.04 -0.14
CA ILE A 80 3.44 10.64 -1.52
C ILE A 80 1.93 10.44 -1.74
N ALA A 81 1.26 9.72 -0.84
CA ALA A 81 -0.18 9.49 -0.93
C ALA A 81 -0.98 10.80 -0.84
N LYS A 82 -0.56 11.72 0.02
CA LYS A 82 -1.14 13.06 0.13
C LYS A 82 -0.97 13.87 -1.17
N ASN A 83 0.23 13.87 -1.76
CA ASN A 83 0.54 14.59 -3.00
C ASN A 83 -0.22 14.03 -4.21
N LEU A 84 -0.49 12.73 -4.23
CA LEU A 84 -1.32 12.08 -5.24
C LEU A 84 -2.82 12.34 -5.05
N ASN A 85 -3.22 13.15 -4.05
CA ASN A 85 -4.62 13.38 -3.69
C ASN A 85 -5.41 12.08 -3.51
N ILE A 86 -4.75 11.04 -2.99
CA ILE A 86 -5.40 9.78 -2.64
C ILE A 86 -6.30 10.03 -1.43
N ARG A 87 -7.53 10.46 -1.72
CA ARG A 87 -8.65 10.56 -0.76
C ARG A 87 -9.64 9.43 -1.04
N TYR A 88 -10.32 8.96 -0.01
CA TYR A 88 -11.44 8.02 -0.14
C TYR A 88 -12.41 8.49 -1.23
N SER A 89 -12.76 7.63 -2.18
CA SER A 89 -14.09 7.73 -2.79
C SER A 89 -15.10 7.60 -1.65
N LYS A 90 -15.96 8.60 -1.44
CA LYS A 90 -17.02 8.68 -0.41
C LYS A 90 -18.08 7.55 -0.52
N LYS A 91 -17.71 6.28 -0.73
CA LYS A 91 -18.66 5.19 -0.98
C LYS A 91 -18.77 4.15 0.13
N TYR A 92 -18.15 4.40 1.27
CA TYR A 92 -18.35 3.60 2.48
C TYR A 92 -18.53 4.50 3.71
N GLY A 93 -19.56 5.35 3.65
CA GLY A 93 -20.31 5.73 4.83
C GLY A 93 -21.58 4.87 4.83
N LYS A 94 -21.71 3.98 5.81
CA LYS A 94 -23.03 3.58 6.29
C LYS A 94 -23.55 4.70 7.17
#